data_AF-A0A4Q5S5Q9-F1
#
_entry.id   AF-A0A4Q5S5Q9-F1
#
_cell.length_a   1.000
_cell.length_b   1.000
_cell.length_c   1.000
_cell.angle_alpha   90.00
_cell.angle_beta   90.00
_cell.angle_gamma   90.00
#
_symmetry.space_group_name_H-M   'P 1'
#
loop_
_entity.id
_entity.type
_entity.pdbx_description
1 polymer ?
#
loop_
_entity_poly.entity_id
_entity_poly.type
_entity_poly.pdbx_seq_one_letter_code
_entity_poly.pdbx_strand_id
1 'polypeptide(L)'
;MKFGNWTVNDSGIEWQGKSLNRFQIPADALLDLVDDQSESDGMYQWIIRATGEDWLTDDDLYDLNFAFVYLAGLKNLPLDYQLFDHTVGYQFDLLEEEDDDDGQPPLNDISADEAEAEQQRKDAMSERD
;
A
#
# COMPACT_ATOMS: atom_id res chain seq x y z
N MET A 1 -12.20 14.55 -15.95
CA MET A 1 -10.73 14.42 -15.92
C MET A 1 -10.39 12.95 -15.61
N LYS A 2 -9.23 12.43 -16.01
CA LYS A 2 -8.87 11.03 -15.79
C LYS A 2 -7.42 10.90 -15.29
N PHE A 3 -7.21 10.01 -14.32
CA PHE A 3 -5.92 9.65 -13.71
C PHE A 3 -5.88 8.12 -13.63
N GLY A 4 -4.99 7.46 -14.37
CA GLY A 4 -5.01 5.99 -14.47
C GLY A 4 -6.39 5.42 -14.82
N ASN A 5 -6.90 4.55 -13.93
CA ASN A 5 -8.25 3.97 -14.03
C ASN A 5 -9.34 4.83 -13.37
N TRP A 6 -9.00 5.95 -12.72
CA TRP A 6 -9.92 6.83 -12.03
C TRP A 6 -10.47 7.94 -12.93
N THR A 7 -11.80 8.09 -12.93
CA THR A 7 -12.49 9.16 -13.63
C THR A 7 -13.08 10.15 -12.63
N VAL A 8 -12.67 11.40 -12.73
CA VAL A 8 -13.24 12.51 -11.94
C VAL A 8 -14.32 13.21 -12.75
N ASN A 9 -15.53 13.29 -12.17
CA ASN A 9 -16.70 13.92 -12.75
C ASN A 9 -17.45 14.75 -11.67
N ASP A 10 -18.61 15.31 -12.03
CA ASP A 10 -19.36 16.18 -11.11
C ASP A 10 -19.92 15.48 -9.88
N SER A 11 -20.16 14.17 -9.96
CA SER A 11 -20.69 13.35 -8.87
C SER A 11 -19.61 12.79 -7.95
N GLY A 12 -18.33 12.80 -8.36
CA GLY A 12 -17.26 12.23 -7.57
C GLY A 12 -16.10 11.66 -8.38
N ILE A 13 -15.45 10.67 -7.79
CA ILE A 13 -14.38 9.87 -8.38
C ILE A 13 -14.89 8.43 -8.54
N GLU A 14 -14.68 7.84 -9.71
CA GLU A 14 -15.08 6.46 -9.99
C GLU A 14 -13.92 5.68 -10.59
N TRP A 15 -13.66 4.48 -10.07
CA TRP A 15 -12.72 3.54 -10.68
C TRP A 15 -13.38 2.80 -11.84
N GLN A 16 -12.69 2.77 -12.99
CA GLN A 16 -13.19 2.18 -14.24
C GLN A 16 -12.15 1.25 -14.89
N GLY A 17 -11.41 0.50 -14.08
CA GLY A 17 -10.43 -0.47 -14.56
C GLY A 17 -11.05 -1.78 -15.05
N LYS A 18 -10.22 -2.81 -15.22
CA LYS A 18 -10.61 -4.09 -15.86
C LYS A 18 -11.29 -5.09 -14.91
N SER A 19 -11.29 -4.83 -13.61
CA SER A 19 -11.95 -5.68 -12.61
C SER A 19 -13.48 -5.57 -12.72
N LEU A 20 -14.18 -6.58 -12.21
CA LEU A 20 -15.63 -6.52 -12.00
C LEU A 20 -16.00 -5.68 -10.77
N ASN A 21 -15.00 -5.38 -9.92
CA ASN A 21 -15.17 -4.56 -8.73
C ASN A 21 -15.41 -3.10 -9.11
N ARG A 22 -16.06 -2.37 -8.20
CA ARG A 22 -16.38 -0.96 -8.36
C ARG A 22 -15.98 -0.22 -7.10
N PHE A 23 -15.32 0.91 -7.28
CA PHE A 23 -15.03 1.84 -6.20
C PHE A 23 -15.48 3.24 -6.63
N GLN A 24 -16.26 3.89 -5.77
CA GLN A 24 -16.79 5.23 -6.04
C GLN A 24 -16.69 6.08 -4.78
N ILE A 25 -16.16 7.28 -4.95
CA ILE A 25 -16.07 8.30 -3.91
C ILE A 25 -17.03 9.42 -4.29
N PRO A 26 -18.14 9.60 -3.56
CA PRO A 26 -19.06 10.71 -3.77
C PRO A 26 -18.38 12.05 -3.51
N ALA A 27 -18.66 13.06 -4.35
CA ALA A 27 -18.04 14.39 -4.20
C ALA A 27 -18.42 15.10 -2.89
N ASP A 28 -19.62 14.83 -2.36
CA ASP A 28 -20.12 15.36 -1.09
C ASP A 28 -19.50 14.69 0.13
N ALA A 29 -19.00 13.47 -0.02
CA ALA A 29 -18.33 12.68 1.01
C ALA A 29 -16.80 12.69 0.86
N LEU A 30 -16.24 13.44 -0.10
CA LEU A 30 -14.82 13.35 -0.47
C LEU A 30 -13.90 13.55 0.73
N LEU A 31 -14.19 14.54 1.58
CA LEU A 31 -13.39 14.90 2.74
C LEU A 31 -13.84 14.22 4.04
N ASP A 32 -14.67 13.18 3.96
CA ASP A 32 -15.06 12.42 5.15
C ASP A 32 -13.82 11.82 5.82
N LEU A 33 -13.78 11.96 7.14
CA LEU A 33 -12.73 11.40 7.97
C LEU A 33 -13.15 10.05 8.54
N VAL A 34 -12.18 9.19 8.79
CA VAL A 34 -12.39 8.04 9.66
C VAL A 34 -12.74 8.58 11.06
N ASP A 35 -13.83 8.07 11.62
CA ASP A 35 -14.27 8.33 12.99
C ASP A 35 -14.31 6.97 13.71
N ASP A 36 -13.13 6.52 14.13
CA ASP A 36 -12.96 5.30 14.90
C ASP A 36 -11.87 5.47 15.98
N GLN A 37 -11.63 4.45 16.78
CA GLN A 37 -10.56 4.48 17.79
C GLN A 37 -9.31 3.72 17.32
N SER A 38 -9.04 3.73 16.01
CA SER A 38 -7.90 3.06 15.39
C SER A 38 -6.74 4.04 15.13
N GLU A 39 -5.65 3.52 14.57
CA GLU A 39 -4.51 4.33 14.12
C GLU A 39 -4.86 5.22 12.93
N SER A 40 -5.94 4.93 12.21
CA SER A 40 -6.43 5.73 11.09
C SER A 40 -7.41 6.84 11.51
N ASP A 41 -7.68 7.01 12.80
CA ASP A 41 -8.60 8.03 13.32
C ASP A 41 -8.23 9.42 12.81
N GLY A 42 -9.22 10.14 12.29
CA GLY A 42 -9.06 11.47 11.73
C GLY A 42 -8.42 11.52 10.33
N MET A 43 -8.05 10.40 9.69
CA MET A 43 -7.53 10.37 8.32
C MET A 43 -8.65 10.42 7.25
N TYR A 44 -8.32 10.73 6.00
CA TYR A 44 -9.33 10.73 4.93
C TYR A 44 -9.81 9.31 4.63
N GLN A 45 -11.07 9.06 4.97
CA GLN A 45 -11.69 7.73 4.94
C GLN A 45 -11.55 7.03 3.59
N TRP A 46 -11.74 7.76 2.49
CA TRP A 46 -11.79 7.14 1.16
C TRP A 46 -10.43 6.70 0.64
N ILE A 47 -9.35 7.36 1.06
CA ILE A 47 -7.99 6.94 0.73
C ILE A 47 -7.70 5.64 1.48
N ILE A 48 -7.97 5.61 2.78
CA ILE A 48 -7.77 4.41 3.62
C ILE A 48 -8.60 3.23 3.13
N ARG A 49 -9.87 3.45 2.79
CA ARG A 49 -10.73 2.39 2.24
C ARG A 49 -10.21 1.84 0.93
N ALA A 50 -9.69 2.68 0.04
CA ALA A 50 -9.14 2.21 -1.22
C ALA A 50 -7.86 1.37 -1.00
N THR A 51 -7.01 1.75 -0.04
CA THR A 51 -5.82 0.97 0.32
C THR A 51 -6.17 -0.46 0.74
N GLY A 52 -7.29 -0.66 1.43
CA GLY A 52 -7.75 -2.01 1.85
C GLY A 52 -8.37 -2.87 0.74
N GLU A 53 -8.39 -2.40 -0.51
CA GLU A 53 -8.94 -3.15 -1.64
C GLU A 53 -7.81 -3.85 -2.42
N ASP A 54 -7.60 -5.14 -2.15
CA ASP A 54 -6.55 -6.02 -2.72
C ASP A 54 -6.48 -6.07 -4.27
N TRP A 55 -7.54 -5.64 -4.94
CA TRP A 55 -7.66 -5.62 -6.39
C TRP A 55 -7.26 -4.29 -7.02
N LEU A 56 -6.99 -3.26 -6.22
CA LEU A 56 -6.37 -2.01 -6.64
C LEU A 56 -4.84 -2.18 -6.56
N THR A 57 -4.15 -1.81 -7.62
CA THR A 57 -2.68 -1.82 -7.62
C THR A 57 -2.13 -0.55 -6.98
N ASP A 58 -0.87 -0.55 -6.58
CA ASP A 58 -0.21 0.65 -6.06
C ASP A 58 -0.33 1.83 -7.02
N ASP A 59 -0.13 1.61 -8.33
CA ASP A 59 -0.34 2.63 -9.37
C ASP A 59 -1.76 3.23 -9.33
N ASP A 60 -2.78 2.41 -9.07
CA ASP A 60 -4.15 2.89 -8.93
C ASP A 60 -4.29 3.74 -7.65
N LEU A 61 -3.67 3.34 -6.55
CA LEU A 61 -3.69 4.11 -5.29
C LEU A 61 -2.93 5.44 -5.43
N TYR A 62 -1.79 5.47 -6.13
CA TYR A 62 -1.09 6.71 -6.47
C TYR A 62 -1.96 7.63 -7.31
N ASP A 63 -2.59 7.11 -8.38
CA ASP A 63 -3.49 7.89 -9.24
C ASP A 63 -4.72 8.41 -8.48
N LEU A 64 -5.22 7.66 -7.50
CA LEU A 64 -6.30 8.09 -6.62
C LEU A 64 -5.93 9.35 -5.84
N ASN A 65 -4.72 9.42 -5.29
CA ASN A 65 -4.25 10.57 -4.53
C ASN A 65 -4.29 11.86 -5.38
N PHE A 66 -3.89 11.78 -6.65
CA PHE A 66 -4.02 12.91 -7.58
C PHE A 66 -5.47 13.24 -7.91
N ALA A 67 -6.32 12.23 -8.14
CA ALA A 67 -7.75 12.42 -8.41
C ALA A 67 -8.47 13.10 -7.23
N PHE A 68 -8.10 12.73 -6.00
CA PHE A 68 -8.63 13.27 -4.75
C PHE A 68 -8.36 14.77 -4.63
N VAL A 69 -7.09 15.18 -4.72
CA VAL A 69 -6.69 16.60 -4.66
C VAL A 69 -7.32 17.39 -5.80
N TYR A 70 -7.36 16.81 -7.01
CA TYR A 70 -7.96 17.48 -8.17
C TYR A 70 -9.45 17.75 -7.97
N LEU A 71 -10.23 16.76 -7.49
CA LEU A 71 -11.66 16.97 -7.25
C LEU A 71 -11.91 17.99 -6.14
N ALA A 72 -11.12 17.94 -5.05
CA ALA A 72 -11.21 18.92 -3.97
C ALA A 72 -10.96 20.35 -4.48
N GLY A 73 -9.92 20.55 -5.28
CA GLY A 73 -9.64 21.84 -5.92
C GLY A 73 -10.73 22.28 -6.90
N LEU A 74 -11.22 21.36 -7.74
CA LEU A 74 -12.30 21.63 -8.71
C LEU A 74 -13.59 22.10 -8.03
N LYS A 75 -13.92 21.50 -6.88
CA LYS A 75 -15.12 21.82 -6.09
C LYS A 75 -14.89 22.90 -5.03
N ASN A 76 -13.66 23.44 -4.94
CA ASN A 76 -13.24 24.42 -3.95
C ASN A 76 -13.56 23.96 -2.50
N LEU A 77 -13.31 22.67 -2.24
CA LEU A 77 -13.48 22.07 -0.91
C LEU A 77 -12.28 22.42 -0.02
N PRO A 78 -12.48 22.55 1.31
CA PRO A 78 -11.44 22.94 2.24
C PRO A 78 -10.52 21.76 2.59
N LEU A 79 -9.77 21.25 1.62
CA LEU A 79 -8.81 20.17 1.83
C LEU A 79 -7.70 20.63 2.79
N ASP A 80 -7.51 19.91 3.89
CA ASP A 80 -6.34 20.04 4.74
C ASP A 80 -5.18 19.23 4.15
N TYR A 81 -4.17 19.94 3.65
CA TYR A 81 -2.98 19.34 3.03
C TYR A 81 -2.07 18.63 4.03
N GLN A 82 -2.00 19.10 5.29
CA GLN A 82 -1.20 18.41 6.31
C GLN A 82 -1.82 17.06 6.64
N LEU A 83 -3.14 17.02 6.76
CA LEU A 83 -3.88 15.79 6.98
C LEU A 83 -3.81 14.85 5.76
N PHE A 84 -3.84 15.42 4.55
CA PHE A 84 -3.70 14.65 3.31
C PHE A 84 -2.33 13.98 3.24
N ASP A 85 -1.26 14.74 3.47
CA ASP A 85 0.10 14.20 3.46
C ASP A 85 0.27 13.10 4.52
N HIS A 86 -0.33 13.27 5.71
CA HIS A 86 -0.34 12.25 6.76
C HIS A 86 -1.11 10.98 6.34
N THR A 87 -2.29 11.14 5.72
CA THR A 87 -3.10 10.00 5.23
C THR A 87 -2.36 9.22 4.15
N VAL A 88 -1.71 9.93 3.22
CA VAL A 88 -0.92 9.32 2.14
C VAL A 88 0.34 8.63 2.68
N GLY A 89 0.99 9.21 3.69
CA GLY A 89 2.11 8.56 4.39
C GLY A 89 1.69 7.21 4.99
N TYR A 90 0.58 7.19 5.73
CA TYR A 90 0.04 5.96 6.30
C TYR A 90 -0.37 4.94 5.23
N GLN A 91 -0.89 5.37 4.08
CA GLN A 91 -1.15 4.48 2.95
C GLN A 91 0.15 3.79 2.48
N PHE A 92 1.28 4.48 2.41
CA PHE A 92 2.54 3.85 2.02
C PHE A 92 3.06 2.88 3.07
N ASP A 93 2.96 3.25 4.35
CA ASP A 93 3.36 2.36 5.44
C ASP A 93 2.57 1.02 5.36
N LEU A 94 1.26 1.08 5.08
CA LEU A 94 0.44 -0.12 4.89
C LEU A 94 0.86 -0.97 3.69
N LEU A 95 1.20 -0.35 2.56
CA LEU A 95 1.63 -1.07 1.36
C LEU A 95 3.00 -1.74 1.56
N GLU A 96 3.92 -1.09 2.27
CA GLU A 96 5.21 -1.68 2.63
C GLU A 96 5.05 -2.87 3.59
N GLU A 97 4.14 -2.79 4.57
CA GLU A 97 3.86 -3.88 5.50
C GLU A 97 3.23 -5.11 4.81
N GLU A 98 2.39 -4.92 3.79
CA GLU A 98 1.79 -6.03 3.02
C GLU A 98 2.82 -6.75 2.13
N ASP A 99 3.78 -6.01 1.55
CA ASP A 99 4.85 -6.60 0.72
C ASP A 99 5.83 -7.49 1.53
N ASP A 100 5.96 -7.25 2.84
CA ASP A 100 6.82 -8.03 3.74
C ASP A 100 6.16 -9.35 4.24
N ASP A 101 4.85 -9.54 4.06
CA ASP A 101 4.10 -10.77 4.45
C ASP A 101 4.06 -11.83 3.34
N ASP A 102 4.87 -11.67 2.29
CA ASP A 102 5.05 -12.66 1.22
C ASP A 102 6.02 -13.78 1.65
N GLY A 103 5.73 -14.42 2.78
CA GLY A 103 6.16 -15.78 3.11
C GLY A 103 7.64 -16.11 2.89
N GLN A 104 8.57 -15.18 3.12
CA GLN A 104 9.97 -15.55 3.19
C GLN A 104 10.13 -16.51 4.38
N PRO A 105 10.46 -17.81 4.17
CA PRO A 105 10.88 -18.61 5.29
C PRO A 105 12.03 -17.84 5.95
N PRO A 106 12.11 -17.84 7.30
CA PRO A 106 13.28 -17.25 7.94
C PRO A 106 14.50 -17.82 7.23
N LEU A 107 15.40 -16.94 6.81
CA LEU A 107 16.76 -17.32 6.46
C LEU A 107 17.30 -18.03 7.69
N ASN A 108 17.03 -19.33 7.78
CA ASN A 108 17.67 -20.25 8.69
C ASN A 108 19.12 -20.17 8.25
N ASP A 109 19.84 -19.27 8.94
CA ASP A 109 21.16 -19.50 9.50
C ASP A 109 21.64 -20.87 9.04
N ILE A 110 22.51 -20.88 8.02
CA ILE A 110 23.19 -22.09 7.57
C ILE A 110 23.97 -22.53 8.81
N SER A 111 23.29 -23.40 9.56
CA SER A 111 23.70 -23.92 10.84
C SER A 111 25.09 -24.49 10.67
N ALA A 112 25.93 -24.24 11.68
CA ALA A 112 27.34 -24.60 11.83
C ALA A 112 27.77 -26.03 11.40
N ASP A 113 26.85 -26.90 10.97
CA ASP A 113 27.09 -28.24 10.43
C ASP A 113 27.90 -28.27 9.13
N GLU A 114 27.78 -27.29 8.23
CA GLU A 114 28.54 -27.32 6.95
C GLU A 114 30.03 -27.00 7.12
N ALA A 115 30.39 -26.16 8.09
CA ALA A 115 31.78 -25.88 8.43
C ALA A 115 32.47 -27.10 9.06
N GLU A 116 31.74 -27.88 9.86
CA GLU A 116 32.27 -29.09 10.49
C GLU A 116 32.43 -30.24 9.48
N ALA A 117 31.51 -30.35 8.51
CA ALA A 117 31.61 -31.32 7.42
C ALA A 117 32.77 -31.05 6.44
N GLU A 118 33.13 -29.78 6.21
CA GLU A 118 34.29 -29.44 5.39
C GLU A 118 35.61 -29.66 6.14
N GLN A 119 35.64 -29.38 7.46
CA GLN A 119 36.82 -29.63 8.29
C GLN A 119 37.12 -31.13 8.40
N GLN A 120 36.10 -31.98 8.60
CA GLN A 120 36.26 -33.44 8.63
C GLN A 120 36.75 -34.02 7.28
N ARG A 121 36.39 -33.40 6.15
CA ARG A 121 36.91 -33.79 4.82
C ARG A 121 38.37 -33.40 4.61
N LYS A 122 38.81 -32.26 5.16
CA LYS A 122 40.21 -31.82 5.10
C LYS A 122 41.13 -32.67 5.98
N ASP A 123 40.71 -33.02 7.19
CA ASP A 123 41.48 -33.91 8.08
C ASP A 123 41.61 -35.34 7.48
N ALA A 124 40.53 -35.90 6.93
CA ALA A 124 40.55 -37.24 6.31
C ALA A 124 41.40 -37.34 5.01
N MET A 125 41.71 -36.20 4.36
CA MET A 125 42.61 -36.15 3.20
C MET A 125 44.08 -35.99 3.59
N SER A 126 44.39 -35.52 4.80
CA SER A 126 45.77 -35.30 5.25
C SER A 126 46.43 -36.55 5.85
N GLU A 127 45.66 -37.58 6.21
CA GLU A 127 46.18 -38.87 6.74
C GLU A 127 46.47 -39.92 5.66
N ARG A 128 46.36 -39.55 4.38
CA ARG A 128 46.49 -40.47 3.24
C ARG A 128 47.73 -40.24 2.36
N ASP A 129 48.66 -39.41 2.81
CA ASP A 129 50.00 -39.21 2.21
C ASP A 129 51.08 -39.87 3.08
#